data_AF-A0A7K1B474-F1
#
_entry.id   AF-A0A7K1B474-F1
#
_cell.length_a   1.000
_cell.length_b   1.000
_cell.length_c   1.000
_cell.angle_alpha   90.00
_cell.angle_beta   90.00
_cell.angle_gamma   90.00
#
_symmetry.space_group_name_H-M   'P 1'
#
loop_
_entity.id
_entity.type
_entity.pdbx_description
1 polymer ?
#
loop_
_entity_poly.entity_id
_entity_poly.type
_entity_poly.pdbx_seq_one_letter_code
_entity_poly.pdbx_strand_id
1 'polypeptide(L)'
;MYARSDPGDWSWWQYALAAFLAWDLVGGAVSNASNSTKRQYFGAGFAHVGGAARIIRAPIAFTALHLHPFLIVALYPHGTWGWAIGMYVGAVVGAVLVDRVVPQYLQRPAAMLVFCTVMLWSRSWTAPPGWEWFAAIFLAKLILAHAVREEPYRPAPGT
;
A
#
# COMPACT_ATOMS: atom_id res chain seq x y z
N MET A 1 19.21 -21.35 19.04
CA MET A 1 18.32 -22.07 18.11
C MET A 1 16.93 -21.44 18.27
N TYR A 2 16.60 -20.42 17.46
CA TYR A 2 15.28 -19.79 17.52
C TYR A 2 14.30 -20.71 16.77
N ALA A 3 13.26 -21.19 17.46
CA ALA A 3 12.15 -21.86 16.80
C ALA A 3 11.52 -20.85 15.82
N ARG A 4 11.66 -21.12 14.51
CA ARG A 4 10.79 -20.50 13.52
C ARG A 4 9.39 -21.04 13.82
N SER A 5 8.46 -20.19 14.22
CA SER A 5 7.05 -20.52 14.03
C SER A 5 6.81 -20.41 12.53
N ASP A 6 6.77 -21.53 11.83
CA ASP A 6 6.47 -21.54 10.41
C ASP A 6 5.00 -21.12 10.22
N PRO A 7 4.59 -20.62 9.04
CA PRO A 7 3.20 -20.25 8.76
C PRO A 7 2.17 -21.36 9.05
N GLY A 8 2.59 -22.60 9.30
CA GLY A 8 1.77 -23.73 9.72
C GLY A 8 1.23 -23.67 11.16
N ASP A 9 1.70 -22.73 12.00
CA ASP A 9 1.33 -22.63 13.41
C ASP A 9 0.19 -21.63 13.69
N TRP A 10 -0.40 -21.04 12.65
CA TRP A 10 -1.46 -20.05 12.83
C TRP A 10 -2.78 -20.70 13.25
N SER A 11 -3.54 -20.00 14.09
CA SER A 11 -4.94 -20.33 14.35
C SER A 11 -5.77 -20.16 13.08
N TRP A 12 -6.85 -20.92 12.93
CA TRP A 12 -7.74 -20.83 11.76
C TRP A 12 -8.22 -19.40 11.45
N TRP A 13 -8.49 -18.59 12.49
CA TRP A 13 -8.92 -17.20 12.33
C TRP A 13 -7.80 -16.28 11.84
N GLN A 14 -6.53 -16.59 12.16
CA GLN A 14 -5.37 -15.88 11.64
C GLN A 14 -5.19 -16.16 10.14
N TYR A 15 -5.49 -17.37 9.66
CA TYR A 15 -5.54 -17.61 8.22
C TYR A 15 -6.68 -16.83 7.56
N ALA A 16 -7.86 -16.80 8.17
CA ALA A 16 -8.99 -16.03 7.64
C ALA A 16 -8.67 -14.52 7.58
N LEU A 17 -8.07 -13.96 8.63
CA LEU A 17 -7.61 -12.57 8.65
C LEU A 17 -6.53 -12.33 7.60
N ALA A 18 -5.53 -13.21 7.49
CA ALA A 18 -4.47 -13.08 6.50
C ALA A 18 -5.02 -13.10 5.06
N ALA A 19 -5.99 -14.00 4.78
CA ALA A 19 -6.67 -14.05 3.50
C ALA A 19 -7.46 -12.77 3.21
N PHE A 20 -8.16 -12.22 4.21
CA PHE A 20 -8.87 -10.95 4.09
C PHE A 20 -7.92 -9.77 3.80
N LEU A 21 -6.81 -9.67 4.54
CA LEU A 21 -5.80 -8.62 4.30
C LEU A 21 -5.11 -8.81 2.95
N ALA A 22 -4.80 -10.04 2.54
CA ALA A 22 -4.25 -10.32 1.23
C ALA A 22 -5.22 -9.91 0.10
N TRP A 23 -6.51 -10.23 0.23
CA TRP A 23 -7.55 -9.77 -0.69
C TRP A 23 -7.54 -8.24 -0.79
N ASP A 24 -7.66 -7.54 0.35
CA ASP A 24 -7.70 -6.07 0.36
C ASP A 24 -6.44 -5.47 -0.27
N LEU A 25 -5.26 -5.94 0.10
CA LEU A 25 -3.99 -5.37 -0.34
C LEU A 25 -3.72 -5.65 -1.81
N VAL A 26 -3.87 -6.90 -2.25
CA VAL A 26 -3.63 -7.29 -3.64
C VAL A 26 -4.73 -6.72 -4.55
N GLY A 27 -5.99 -6.91 -4.18
CA GLY A 27 -7.14 -6.38 -4.93
C GLY A 27 -7.08 -4.86 -5.01
N GLY A 28 -6.76 -4.19 -3.90
CA GLY A 28 -6.54 -2.74 -3.86
C GLY A 28 -5.37 -2.28 -4.71
N ALA A 29 -4.23 -2.98 -4.70
CA ALA A 29 -3.09 -2.64 -5.57
C ALA A 29 -3.46 -2.71 -7.05
N VAL A 30 -4.09 -3.81 -7.48
CA VAL A 30 -4.47 -4.03 -8.88
C VAL A 30 -5.56 -3.04 -9.32
N SER A 31 -6.61 -2.88 -8.53
CA SER A 31 -7.72 -1.99 -8.87
C SER A 31 -7.30 -0.53 -8.89
N ASN A 32 -6.49 -0.07 -7.93
CA ASN A 32 -6.02 1.33 -7.88
C ASN A 32 -5.03 1.64 -9.01
N ALA A 33 -4.27 0.66 -9.47
CA ALA A 33 -3.39 0.80 -10.63
C ALA A 33 -4.16 0.92 -11.95
N SER A 34 -5.47 0.62 -11.96
CA SER A 34 -6.26 0.69 -13.18
C SER A 34 -6.57 2.13 -13.61
N ASN A 35 -6.59 2.33 -14.92
CA ASN A 35 -6.96 3.58 -15.58
C ASN A 35 -8.33 4.11 -15.15
N SER A 36 -9.29 3.20 -14.97
CA SER A 36 -10.65 3.52 -14.53
C SER A 36 -10.65 4.16 -13.14
N THR A 37 -9.89 3.58 -12.21
CA THR A 37 -9.77 4.10 -10.84
C THR A 37 -9.01 5.42 -10.80
N LYS A 38 -7.91 5.57 -11.56
CA LYS A 38 -7.19 6.83 -11.68
C LYS A 38 -8.10 7.97 -12.17
N ARG A 39 -8.93 7.70 -13.18
CA ARG A 39 -9.95 8.66 -13.67
C ARG A 39 -11.00 8.97 -12.60
N GLN A 40 -11.45 7.98 -11.84
CA GLN A 40 -12.40 8.20 -10.75
C GLN A 40 -11.79 9.08 -9.64
N TYR A 41 -10.54 8.84 -9.27
CA TYR A 41 -9.89 9.55 -8.17
C TYR A 41 -9.46 10.96 -8.54
N PHE A 42 -8.88 11.15 -9.73
CA PHE A 42 -8.26 12.41 -10.14
C PHE A 42 -9.00 13.17 -11.26
N GLY A 43 -10.04 12.58 -11.85
CA GLY A 43 -10.82 13.20 -12.92
C GLY A 43 -11.79 14.27 -12.43
N ALA A 44 -11.99 15.30 -13.26
CA ALA A 44 -12.84 16.46 -12.96
C ALA A 44 -14.34 16.13 -12.84
N GLY A 45 -14.80 15.02 -13.43
CA GLY A 45 -16.23 14.64 -13.49
C GLY A 45 -16.85 14.14 -12.19
N PHE A 46 -16.08 14.03 -11.10
CA PHE A 46 -16.54 13.44 -9.83
C PHE A 46 -16.56 14.45 -8.67
N ALA A 47 -16.86 15.71 -8.92
CA ALA A 47 -16.78 16.80 -7.93
C ALA A 47 -17.74 16.65 -6.73
N HIS A 48 -18.87 15.94 -6.89
CA HIS A 48 -19.86 15.70 -5.83
C HIS A 48 -19.81 14.25 -5.36
N VAL A 49 -18.87 13.96 -4.45
CA VAL A 49 -18.75 12.66 -3.78
C VAL A 49 -18.99 12.80 -2.28
N GLY A 50 -19.73 11.84 -1.70
CA GLY A 50 -19.98 11.77 -0.26
C GLY A 50 -18.71 11.62 0.58
N GLY A 51 -18.84 11.74 1.91
CA GLY A 51 -17.69 11.79 2.84
C GLY A 51 -16.71 10.62 2.71
N ALA A 52 -17.21 9.38 2.66
CA ALA A 52 -16.37 8.18 2.52
C ALA A 52 -15.58 8.17 1.20
N ALA A 53 -16.21 8.58 0.10
CA ALA A 53 -15.56 8.66 -1.20
C ALA A 53 -14.49 9.78 -1.25
N ARG A 54 -14.62 10.85 -0.46
CA ARG A 54 -13.57 11.86 -0.31
C ARG A 54 -12.31 11.30 0.37
N ILE A 55 -12.50 10.49 1.41
CA ILE A 55 -11.39 9.85 2.14
C ILE A 55 -10.66 8.86 1.23
N ILE A 56 -11.41 8.00 0.53
CA ILE A 56 -10.83 6.99 -0.38
C ILE A 56 -10.05 7.64 -1.53
N ARG A 57 -10.40 8.87 -1.93
CA ARG A 57 -9.69 9.61 -2.99
C ARG A 57 -8.48 10.38 -2.51
N ALA A 58 -8.36 10.65 -1.21
CA ALA A 58 -7.28 11.45 -0.66
C ALA A 58 -6.07 10.56 -0.33
N PRO A 59 -4.93 10.67 -1.04
CA PRO A 59 -3.79 9.76 -0.88
C PRO A 59 -3.29 9.63 0.55
N ILE A 60 -3.17 10.75 1.24
CA ILE A 60 -2.68 10.81 2.63
C ILE A 60 -3.68 10.16 3.59
N ALA A 61 -4.97 10.49 3.48
CA ALA A 61 -5.99 9.97 4.38
C ALA A 61 -6.22 8.47 4.16
N PHE A 62 -6.29 8.05 2.89
CA PHE A 62 -6.36 6.64 2.52
C PHE A 62 -5.18 5.88 3.13
N THR A 63 -3.95 6.34 2.90
CA THR A 63 -2.74 5.71 3.44
C THR A 63 -2.70 5.67 4.96
N ALA A 64 -3.04 6.77 5.64
CA ALA A 64 -3.02 6.87 7.09
C ALA A 64 -3.98 5.90 7.79
N LEU A 65 -5.10 5.55 7.15
CA LEU A 65 -6.08 4.59 7.66
C LEU A 65 -5.65 3.12 7.49
N HIS A 66 -4.63 2.83 6.69
CA HIS A 66 -4.15 1.47 6.49
C HIS A 66 -3.19 1.04 7.61
N LEU A 67 -3.75 0.80 8.80
CA LEU A 67 -3.04 0.38 10.01
C LEU A 67 -2.65 -1.13 10.01
N HIS A 68 -2.70 -1.78 8.85
CA HIS A 68 -2.35 -3.17 8.65
C HIS A 68 -1.01 -3.60 9.28
N PRO A 69 0.10 -2.83 9.18
CA PRO A 69 1.37 -3.25 9.78
C PRO A 69 1.27 -3.44 11.30
N PHE A 70 0.49 -2.59 11.99
CA PHE A 70 0.28 -2.69 13.43
C PHE A 70 -0.64 -3.84 13.81
N LEU A 71 -1.70 -4.08 13.03
CA LEU A 71 -2.58 -5.24 13.23
C LEU A 71 -1.80 -6.55 13.09
N ILE A 72 -0.89 -6.62 12.10
CA ILE A 72 -0.07 -7.80 11.87
C ILE A 72 0.87 -8.05 13.05
N VAL A 73 1.61 -7.05 13.52
CA VAL A 73 2.54 -7.24 14.65
C VAL A 73 1.80 -7.50 15.97
N ALA A 74 0.61 -6.96 16.15
CA ALA A 74 -0.20 -7.20 17.35
C ALA A 74 -0.79 -8.62 17.41
N LEU A 75 -1.09 -9.22 16.25
CA LEU A 75 -1.88 -10.46 16.16
C LEU A 75 -1.07 -11.67 15.69
N TYR A 76 0.12 -11.49 15.14
CA TYR A 76 0.98 -12.57 14.64
C TYR A 76 2.31 -12.62 15.39
N PRO A 77 2.82 -13.83 15.67
CA PRO A 77 4.01 -13.99 16.49
C PRO A 77 5.29 -13.54 15.75
N HIS A 78 6.33 -13.22 16.52
CA HIS A 78 7.67 -12.87 16.04
C HIS A 78 7.80 -11.62 15.13
N GLY A 79 6.73 -10.83 14.98
CA GLY A 79 6.81 -9.51 14.37
C GLY A 79 7.48 -8.49 15.28
N THR A 80 8.18 -7.51 14.70
CA THR A 80 8.79 -6.41 15.46
C THR A 80 8.02 -5.11 15.28
N TRP A 81 7.83 -4.33 16.35
CA TRP A 81 7.17 -3.02 16.26
C TRP A 81 7.94 -2.04 15.36
N GLY A 82 9.28 -2.14 15.31
CA GLY A 82 10.09 -1.34 14.39
C GLY A 82 9.76 -1.59 12.92
N TRP A 83 9.51 -2.84 12.54
CA TRP A 83 9.01 -3.18 11.20
C TRP A 83 7.67 -2.52 10.92
N ALA A 84 6.68 -2.64 11.82
CA ALA A 84 5.37 -2.03 11.64
C ALA A 84 5.44 -0.49 11.54
N ILE A 85 6.19 0.15 12.45
CA ILE A 85 6.37 1.59 12.48
C ILE A 85 6.98 2.07 11.17
N GLY A 86 8.05 1.47 10.67
CA GLY A 86 8.67 2.00 9.47
C GLY A 86 7.96 1.60 8.17
N MET A 87 7.20 0.51 8.12
CA MET A 87 6.26 0.28 7.02
C MET A 87 5.18 1.37 6.99
N TYR A 88 4.61 1.70 8.14
CA TYR A 88 3.60 2.74 8.25
C TYR A 88 4.16 4.13 7.92
N VAL A 89 5.26 4.53 8.55
CA VAL A 89 5.92 5.82 8.33
C VAL A 89 6.41 5.93 6.89
N GLY A 90 7.02 4.88 6.34
CA GLY A 90 7.47 4.86 4.95
C GLY A 90 6.33 5.07 3.96
N ALA A 91 5.17 4.43 4.19
CA ALA A 91 3.98 4.65 3.37
C ALA A 91 3.39 6.06 3.55
N VAL A 92 3.21 6.55 4.78
CA VAL A 92 2.62 7.88 5.02
C VAL A 92 3.51 8.99 4.48
N VAL A 93 4.81 8.96 4.77
CA VAL A 93 5.78 9.93 4.25
C VAL A 93 5.86 9.84 2.73
N GLY A 94 5.86 8.63 2.17
CA GLY A 94 5.81 8.40 0.73
C GLY A 94 4.59 9.03 0.07
N ALA A 95 3.40 8.83 0.64
CA ALA A 95 2.17 9.40 0.13
C ALA A 95 2.18 10.93 0.23
N VAL A 96 2.68 11.50 1.33
CA VAL A 96 2.84 12.97 1.49
C VAL A 96 3.82 13.53 0.47
N LEU A 97 4.97 12.88 0.26
CA LEU A 97 5.97 13.30 -0.70
C LEU A 97 5.39 13.33 -2.12
N VAL A 98 4.73 12.25 -2.53
CA VAL A 98 4.14 12.12 -3.87
C VAL A 98 2.98 13.11 -4.07
N ASP A 99 2.08 13.24 -3.10
CA ASP A 99 0.86 14.07 -3.21
C ASP A 99 1.14 15.58 -3.07
N ARG A 100 2.08 15.99 -2.21
CA ARG A 100 2.25 17.39 -1.81
C ARG A 100 3.54 18.05 -2.25
N VAL A 101 4.59 17.28 -2.52
CA VAL A 101 5.93 17.82 -2.79
C VAL A 101 6.33 17.62 -4.24
N VAL A 102 6.08 16.43 -4.79
CA VAL A 102 6.57 16.05 -6.11
C VAL A 102 5.63 16.57 -7.20
N PRO A 103 6.14 17.31 -8.21
CA PRO A 103 5.32 17.75 -9.32
C PRO A 103 4.84 16.54 -10.13
N GLN A 104 3.64 16.64 -10.72
CA GLN A 104 2.92 15.49 -11.31
C GLN A 104 3.78 14.68 -12.30
N TYR A 105 4.59 15.33 -13.14
CA TYR A 105 5.43 14.67 -14.14
C TYR A 105 6.57 13.81 -13.54
N LEU A 106 6.91 14.00 -12.26
CA LEU A 106 7.91 13.21 -11.52
C LEU A 106 7.30 12.24 -10.51
N GLN A 107 5.97 12.21 -10.36
CA GLN A 107 5.35 11.38 -9.32
C GLN A 107 5.65 9.89 -9.49
N ARG A 108 5.67 9.37 -10.73
CA ARG A 108 6.05 7.98 -11.02
C ARG A 108 7.47 7.62 -10.55
N PRO A 109 8.54 8.29 -11.01
CA PRO A 109 9.89 7.96 -10.57
C PRO A 109 10.10 8.24 -9.08
N ALA A 110 9.47 9.26 -8.50
CA ALA A 110 9.55 9.52 -7.06
C ALA A 110 8.87 8.41 -6.23
N ALA A 111 7.68 7.98 -6.65
CA ALA A 111 6.96 6.87 -6.03
C ALA A 111 7.76 5.56 -6.10
N MET A 112 8.41 5.30 -7.24
CA MET A 112 9.31 4.16 -7.42
C MET A 112 10.54 4.26 -6.51
N LEU A 113 11.15 5.46 -6.39
CA LEU A 113 12.26 5.68 -5.48
C LEU A 113 11.85 5.38 -4.03
N VAL A 114 10.72 5.93 -3.58
CA VAL A 114 10.16 5.64 -2.24
C VAL A 114 9.94 4.14 -2.06
N PHE A 115 9.31 3.47 -3.03
CA PHE A 115 9.09 2.03 -3.00
C PHE A 115 10.41 1.27 -2.81
N CYS A 116 11.40 1.52 -3.65
CA CYS A 116 12.72 0.86 -3.59
C CYS A 116 13.43 1.14 -2.26
N THR A 117 13.45 2.40 -1.81
CA THR A 117 14.12 2.79 -0.56
C THR A 117 13.47 2.14 0.65
N VAL A 118 12.15 2.21 0.78
CA VAL A 118 11.44 1.60 1.92
C VAL A 118 11.53 0.08 1.86
N MET A 119 11.55 -0.52 0.66
CA MET A 119 11.75 -1.95 0.50
C MET A 119 13.13 -2.42 0.93
N LEU A 120 14.19 -1.71 0.54
CA LEU A 120 15.55 -2.00 0.99
C LEU A 120 15.66 -1.81 2.51
N TRP A 121 15.11 -0.72 3.04
CA TRP A 121 15.06 -0.47 4.48
C TRP A 121 14.30 -1.56 5.25
N SER A 122 13.22 -2.10 4.67
CA SER A 122 12.42 -3.17 5.29
C SER A 122 13.24 -4.44 5.58
N ARG A 123 14.32 -4.69 4.81
CA ARG A 123 15.21 -5.84 4.97
C ARG A 123 16.05 -5.77 6.25
N SER A 124 16.19 -4.58 6.84
CA SER A 124 16.85 -4.40 8.13
C SER A 124 16.00 -4.87 9.31
N TRP A 125 14.74 -5.25 9.08
CA TRP A 125 13.80 -5.67 10.10
C TRP A 125 13.20 -7.03 9.78
N THR A 126 12.93 -7.81 10.82
CA THR A 126 12.26 -9.10 10.68
C THR A 126 10.75 -8.86 10.61
N ALA A 127 10.15 -9.21 9.46
CA ALA A 127 8.70 -9.33 9.33
C ALA A 127 8.23 -10.58 10.08
N PRO A 128 7.01 -10.60 10.65
CA PRO A 128 6.45 -11.83 11.19
C PRO A 128 6.40 -12.93 10.10
N PRO A 129 6.67 -14.20 10.46
CA PRO A 129 6.68 -15.30 9.50
C PRO A 129 5.37 -15.37 8.70
N GLY A 130 5.45 -15.54 7.38
CA GLY A 130 4.29 -15.57 6.48
C GLY A 130 3.81 -14.19 5.99
N TRP A 131 4.39 -13.10 6.50
CA TRP A 131 4.09 -11.72 6.10
C TRP A 131 5.23 -11.05 5.31
N GLU A 132 6.19 -11.81 4.79
CA GLU A 132 7.36 -11.29 4.07
C GLU A 132 6.98 -10.56 2.78
N TRP A 133 5.88 -10.95 2.15
CA TRP A 133 5.31 -10.32 0.94
C TRP A 133 4.58 -9.00 1.23
N PHE A 134 4.21 -8.77 2.50
CA PHE A 134 3.33 -7.67 2.89
C PHE A 134 3.86 -6.31 2.43
N ALA A 135 5.13 -6.04 2.74
CA ALA A 135 5.75 -4.74 2.47
C ALA A 135 5.62 -4.37 0.99
N ALA A 136 5.86 -5.33 0.09
CA ALA A 136 5.84 -5.10 -1.35
C ALA A 136 4.43 -4.72 -1.82
N ILE A 137 3.42 -5.49 -1.45
CA ILE A 137 2.04 -5.24 -1.88
C ILE A 137 1.46 -4.01 -1.18
N PHE A 138 1.77 -3.79 0.09
CA PHE A 138 1.34 -2.63 0.87
C PHE A 138 1.84 -1.33 0.25
N LEU A 139 3.13 -1.23 -0.05
CA LEU A 139 3.70 -0.05 -0.71
C LEU A 139 3.22 0.08 -2.16
N ALA A 140 3.07 -1.03 -2.89
CA ALA A 140 2.52 -0.99 -4.23
C ALA A 140 1.09 -0.42 -4.22
N LYS A 141 0.22 -0.87 -3.30
CA LYS A 141 -1.16 -0.37 -3.17
C LYS A 141 -1.20 1.11 -2.84
N LEU A 142 -0.44 1.54 -1.84
CA LEU A 142 -0.58 2.89 -1.27
C LEU A 142 0.21 3.93 -2.06
N ILE A 143 1.43 3.61 -2.46
CA ILE A 143 2.33 4.57 -3.12
C ILE A 143 2.18 4.50 -4.63
N LEU A 144 2.50 3.35 -5.23
CA LEU A 144 2.55 3.23 -6.69
C LEU A 144 1.14 3.31 -7.31
N ALA A 145 0.19 2.58 -6.74
CA ALA A 145 -1.14 2.41 -7.30
C ALA A 145 -2.13 3.50 -6.85
N HIS A 146 -2.07 4.00 -5.62
CA HIS A 146 -3.04 4.98 -5.15
C HIS A 146 -2.53 6.43 -5.26
N ALA A 147 -1.37 6.74 -4.65
CA ALA A 147 -0.91 8.11 -4.52
C ALA A 147 -0.47 8.78 -5.84
N VAL A 148 0.03 8.01 -6.81
CA VAL A 148 0.49 8.57 -8.09
C VAL A 148 -0.68 9.06 -8.93
N ARG A 149 -0.67 10.34 -9.28
CA ARG A 149 -1.58 10.91 -10.28
C ARG A 149 -0.99 10.72 -11.68
N GLU A 150 -1.59 9.83 -12.45
CA GLU A 150 -1.16 9.53 -13.82
C GLU A 150 -2.34 9.48 -14.78
N GLU A 151 -2.09 9.84 -16.04
CA GLU A 151 -3.01 9.60 -17.13
C GLU A 151 -2.48 8.44 -17.99
N PRO A 152 -3.33 7.47 -18.36
CA PRO A 152 -2.90 6.34 -19.17
C PRO A 152 -2.60 6.77 -20.60
N TYR A 153 -1.60 6.14 -21.22
CA TYR A 153 -1.48 6.17 -22.68
C TYR A 153 -2.74 5.56 -23.28
N ARG A 154 -3.39 6.30 -24.19
CA ARG A 154 -4.52 5.76 -24.95
C ARG A 154 -3.99 4.85 -26.05
N PRO A 155 -4.66 3.72 -26.34
CA PRO A 155 -4.40 2.97 -27.57
C PRO A 155 -4.48 3.92 -28.77
N ALA A 156 -3.64 3.69 -29.77
CA ALA A 156 -3.76 4.41 -31.03
C ALA A 156 -5.16 4.10 -31.62
N PRO A 157 -5.87 5.08 -32.21
CA PRO A 157 -7.11 4.80 -32.89
C PRO A 157 -6.89 3.74 -33.98
N GLY A 158 -7.52 2.56 -33.86
CA GLY A 158 -7.52 1.53 -34.91
C GLY A 158 -6.56 0.34 -34.74
N THR A 159 -5.95 0.14 -33.56
CA THR A 159 -5.26 -1.12 -33.18
C THR A 159 -6.03 -1.86 -32.11
#